data_AF-K2B8D3-F1
#
_entry.id   AF-K2B8D3-F1
#
_cell.length_a   1.000
_cell.length_b   1.000
_cell.length_c   1.000
_cell.angle_alpha   90.00
_cell.angle_beta   90.00
_cell.angle_gamma   90.00
#
_symmetry.space_group_name_H-M   'P 1'
#
loop_
_entity.id
_entity.type
_entity.pdbx_description
1 polymer ?
#
loop_
_entity_poly.entity_id
_entity_poly.type
_entity_poly.pdbx_seq_one_letter_code
_entity_poly.pdbx_strand_id
1 'polypeptide(L)'
;MEESGEIDKQAEKIEGEELDHERNFASSVNDAVNRERRPGDPNIKLSFLFGYHESEKDAEKFKQEVRNSDIVIPEAEEWDEDVLQTYRDVAAGVKTADDVDEEWGGALSGYSYAQLEALFDTQKKITIVDIPSDYLIAQESEVGHTDNAYIDQVLNSTRSNIENIADRHRVREQYMISQISPKIRELLANDQQLKVKEDVNVLMTLGGFHTGVYHAVKKSGYESDRTFDNSPMIYDFKSEGVRKFIFDRENKVGDLLLARIYCEEVFDKLYDREMQSEIRRNSKIAMFKRKVFSMFNLEEIKNIFNQGNLTPPERLADAMINKGVVIPHSEQEIDELMAKPFVPPNEASAE
;
A
#
# COMPACT_ATOMS: atom_id res chain seq x y z
N MET A 1 -39.67 -3.49 -24.17
CA MET A 1 -38.84 -4.71 -24.23
C MET A 1 -37.65 -4.54 -25.17
N GLU A 2 -37.08 -3.33 -25.32
CA GLU A 2 -35.89 -3.09 -26.15
C GLU A 2 -34.71 -2.48 -25.37
N GLU A 3 -34.91 -2.00 -24.14
CA GLU A 3 -33.84 -1.41 -23.31
C GLU A 3 -32.88 -2.42 -22.66
N SER A 4 -33.24 -3.71 -22.58
CA SER A 4 -32.37 -4.72 -21.96
C SER A 4 -31.25 -5.22 -22.89
N GLY A 5 -31.31 -4.91 -24.20
CA GLY A 5 -30.32 -5.38 -25.18
C GLY A 5 -29.17 -4.40 -25.45
N GLU A 6 -29.28 -3.14 -25.02
CA GLU A 6 -28.20 -2.14 -25.16
C GLU A 6 -27.24 -2.13 -23.97
N ILE A 7 -27.72 -2.49 -22.78
CA ILE A 7 -26.89 -2.56 -21.56
C ILE A 7 -25.93 -3.75 -21.64
N ASP A 8 -26.38 -4.92 -22.08
CA ASP A 8 -25.53 -6.11 -22.25
C ASP A 8 -24.43 -5.90 -23.30
N LYS A 9 -24.70 -5.13 -24.36
CA LYS A 9 -23.70 -4.81 -25.40
C LYS A 9 -22.66 -3.78 -24.95
N GLN A 10 -23.01 -2.89 -24.02
CA GLN A 10 -22.04 -1.98 -23.41
C GLN A 10 -21.15 -2.71 -22.39
N ALA A 11 -21.71 -3.63 -21.61
CA ALA A 11 -20.93 -4.46 -20.68
C ALA A 11 -19.95 -5.39 -21.43
N GLU A 12 -20.39 -6.09 -22.49
CA GLU A 12 -19.51 -6.94 -23.31
C GLU A 12 -18.40 -6.14 -24.03
N LYS A 13 -18.67 -4.88 -24.39
CA LYS A 13 -17.68 -4.00 -25.02
C LYS A 13 -16.62 -3.51 -24.01
N ILE A 14 -17.02 -3.22 -22.77
CA ILE A 14 -16.11 -2.81 -21.69
C ILE A 14 -15.22 -4.00 -21.26
N GLU A 15 -15.78 -5.20 -21.11
CA GLU A 15 -14.99 -6.41 -20.78
C GLU A 15 -14.01 -6.78 -21.90
N GLY A 16 -14.40 -6.60 -23.18
CA GLY A 16 -13.52 -6.81 -24.32
C GLY A 16 -12.36 -5.81 -24.41
N GLU A 17 -12.62 -4.53 -24.12
CA GLU A 17 -11.61 -3.46 -24.14
C GLU A 17 -10.62 -3.58 -22.96
N GLU A 18 -11.06 -4.00 -21.77
CA GLU A 18 -10.17 -4.27 -20.62
C GLU A 18 -9.24 -5.47 -20.83
N LEU A 19 -9.76 -6.57 -21.38
CA LEU A 19 -8.95 -7.78 -21.64
C LEU A 19 -7.93 -7.57 -22.77
N ASP A 20 -8.25 -6.74 -23.77
CA ASP A 20 -7.30 -6.33 -24.79
C ASP A 20 -6.28 -5.31 -24.25
N HIS A 21 -6.64 -4.45 -23.30
CA HIS A 21 -5.69 -3.57 -22.61
C HIS A 21 -4.65 -4.36 -21.81
N GLU A 22 -5.04 -5.40 -21.06
CA GLU A 22 -4.09 -6.21 -20.28
C GLU A 22 -3.16 -7.07 -21.15
N ARG A 23 -3.66 -7.66 -22.24
CA ARG A 23 -2.83 -8.44 -23.18
C ARG A 23 -1.88 -7.56 -24.00
N ASN A 24 -2.34 -6.38 -24.43
CA ASN A 24 -1.48 -5.41 -25.09
C ASN A 24 -0.49 -4.76 -24.10
N PHE A 25 -0.86 -4.64 -22.82
CA PHE A 25 0.03 -4.06 -21.81
C PHE A 25 1.14 -5.03 -21.38
N ALA A 26 0.83 -6.31 -21.13
CA ALA A 26 1.85 -7.31 -20.81
C ALA A 26 2.88 -7.50 -21.96
N SER A 27 2.45 -7.29 -23.22
CA SER A 27 3.39 -7.21 -24.35
C SER A 27 4.14 -5.87 -24.37
N SER A 28 3.50 -4.74 -24.04
CA SER A 28 4.15 -3.42 -23.96
C SER A 28 5.19 -3.30 -22.83
N VAL A 29 4.97 -3.94 -21.67
CA VAL A 29 5.93 -4.00 -20.56
C VAL A 29 7.10 -4.89 -20.92
N ASN A 30 6.83 -6.07 -21.50
CA ASN A 30 7.91 -6.90 -22.01
C ASN A 30 8.67 -6.20 -23.14
N ASP A 31 8.03 -5.38 -23.97
CA ASP A 31 8.70 -4.59 -24.99
C ASP A 31 9.48 -3.41 -24.40
N ALA A 32 8.96 -2.73 -23.37
CA ALA A 32 9.64 -1.63 -22.67
C ALA A 32 10.86 -2.12 -21.86
N VAL A 33 10.80 -3.34 -21.33
CA VAL A 33 11.89 -3.95 -20.57
C VAL A 33 12.90 -4.67 -21.48
N ASN A 34 12.46 -5.41 -22.50
CA ASN A 34 13.38 -6.24 -23.32
C ASN A 34 14.03 -5.50 -24.49
N ARG A 35 13.53 -4.34 -24.94
CA ARG A 35 14.05 -3.71 -26.18
C ARG A 35 15.42 -3.05 -26.07
N GLU A 36 16.03 -2.95 -24.89
CA GLU A 36 16.99 -1.86 -24.74
C GLU A 36 18.36 -2.19 -24.16
N ARG A 37 18.74 -3.42 -23.79
CA ARG A 37 20.15 -3.65 -23.38
C ARG A 37 21.07 -3.39 -24.56
N ARG A 38 21.77 -2.25 -24.55
CA ARG A 38 22.72 -1.91 -25.62
C ARG A 38 24.01 -2.70 -25.38
N PRO A 39 24.69 -3.15 -26.44
CA PRO A 39 26.02 -3.74 -26.29
C PRO A 39 26.93 -2.80 -25.49
N GLY A 40 27.44 -3.27 -24.35
CA GLY A 40 28.29 -2.49 -23.44
C GLY A 40 27.56 -1.81 -22.27
N ASP A 41 26.23 -1.91 -22.16
CA ASP A 41 25.52 -1.48 -20.95
C ASP A 41 25.84 -2.41 -19.76
N PRO A 42 25.96 -1.86 -18.53
CA PRO A 42 26.10 -2.67 -17.32
C PRO A 42 24.92 -3.63 -17.14
N ASN A 43 25.15 -4.70 -16.39
CA ASN A 43 24.08 -5.54 -15.86
C ASN A 43 23.34 -4.78 -14.75
N ILE A 44 22.01 -4.81 -14.76
CA ILE A 44 21.18 -4.09 -13.78
C ILE A 44 20.61 -5.10 -12.79
N LYS A 45 20.93 -4.92 -11.51
CA LYS A 45 20.45 -5.74 -10.40
C LYS A 45 19.45 -4.94 -9.57
N LEU A 46 18.19 -5.37 -9.53
CA LEU A 46 17.14 -4.66 -8.77
C LEU A 46 16.83 -5.38 -7.46
N SER A 47 17.09 -4.69 -6.36
CA SER A 47 16.72 -5.13 -5.01
C SER A 47 15.49 -4.37 -4.54
N PHE A 48 14.40 -5.10 -4.29
CA PHE A 48 13.15 -4.55 -3.80
C PHE A 48 13.08 -4.66 -2.28
N LEU A 49 12.88 -3.53 -1.60
CA LEU A 49 12.63 -3.46 -0.17
C LEU A 49 11.16 -3.14 0.08
N PHE A 50 10.42 -4.08 0.66
CA PHE A 50 8.99 -3.95 0.92
C PHE A 50 8.69 -3.65 2.41
N GLY A 51 8.03 -2.53 2.69
CA GLY A 51 7.78 -2.04 4.05
C GLY A 51 6.36 -1.51 4.30
N TYR A 52 6.09 -1.09 5.54
CA TYR A 52 4.87 -0.33 5.88
C TYR A 52 5.06 1.19 5.71
N HIS A 53 6.31 1.66 5.75
CA HIS A 53 6.67 3.08 5.65
C HIS A 53 6.08 3.97 6.75
N GLU A 54 5.84 3.42 7.95
CA GLU A 54 5.20 4.16 9.05
C GLU A 54 6.22 4.74 10.03
N SER A 55 7.19 3.93 10.45
CA SER A 55 8.08 4.23 11.58
C SER A 55 9.55 4.24 11.18
N GLU A 56 10.39 4.86 12.01
CA GLU A 56 11.85 4.80 11.84
C GLU A 56 12.36 3.34 11.79
N LYS A 57 11.76 2.45 12.58
CA LYS A 57 12.13 1.03 12.62
C LYS A 57 11.95 0.36 11.26
N ASP A 58 10.97 0.78 10.48
CA ASP A 58 10.75 0.26 9.13
C ASP A 58 11.89 0.66 8.18
N ALA A 59 12.65 1.73 8.47
CA ALA A 59 13.78 2.16 7.66
C ALA A 59 15.10 1.42 7.97
N GLU A 60 15.13 0.50 8.94
CA GLU A 60 16.39 -0.14 9.38
C GLU A 60 17.03 -0.98 8.26
N LYS A 61 16.25 -1.72 7.48
CA LYS A 61 16.82 -2.44 6.33
C LYS A 61 17.22 -1.50 5.22
N PHE A 62 16.50 -0.39 5.03
CA PHE A 62 16.91 0.64 4.08
C PHE A 62 18.30 1.18 4.44
N LYS A 63 18.53 1.53 5.72
CA LYS A 63 19.83 1.99 6.26
C LYS A 63 20.97 1.00 5.94
N GLN A 64 20.67 -0.30 5.88
CA GLN A 64 21.63 -1.36 5.58
C GLN A 64 21.87 -1.50 4.06
N GLU A 65 20.80 -1.60 3.27
CA GLU A 65 20.86 -1.89 1.84
C GLU A 65 21.31 -0.70 0.99
N VAL A 66 21.00 0.54 1.40
CA VAL A 66 21.36 1.76 0.66
C VAL A 66 22.88 1.89 0.46
N ARG A 67 23.68 1.32 1.35
CA ARG A 67 25.15 1.35 1.25
C ARG A 67 25.66 0.57 0.03
N ASN A 68 24.97 -0.52 -0.33
CA ASN A 68 25.36 -1.44 -1.39
C ASN A 68 24.76 -1.09 -2.76
N SER A 69 23.86 -0.10 -2.81
CA SER A 69 23.26 0.35 -4.06
C SER A 69 24.09 1.42 -4.76
N ASP A 70 23.82 1.63 -6.05
CA ASP A 70 24.35 2.73 -6.85
C ASP A 70 23.25 3.75 -7.15
N ILE A 71 22.04 3.22 -7.39
CA ILE A 71 20.82 3.98 -7.65
C ILE A 71 19.82 3.64 -6.54
N VAL A 72 19.12 4.66 -6.05
CA VAL A 72 17.99 4.51 -5.13
C VAL A 72 16.73 5.06 -5.82
N ILE A 73 15.66 4.29 -5.73
CA ILE A 73 14.33 4.63 -6.22
C ILE A 73 13.37 4.60 -5.02
N PRO A 74 13.09 5.75 -4.38
CA PRO A 74 12.15 5.80 -3.28
C PRO A 74 10.70 5.65 -3.79
N GLU A 75 9.80 5.21 -2.91
CA GLU A 75 8.37 5.36 -3.13
C GLU A 75 7.98 6.79 -2.80
N ALA A 76 7.36 7.48 -3.75
CA ALA A 76 6.98 8.89 -3.62
C ALA A 76 5.79 9.14 -4.55
N GLU A 77 4.60 8.73 -4.12
CA GLU A 77 3.35 9.00 -4.82
C GLU A 77 3.11 10.51 -4.91
N GLU A 78 2.56 10.97 -6.04
CA GLU A 78 2.28 12.38 -6.31
C GLU A 78 3.52 13.28 -6.24
N TRP A 79 4.69 12.75 -6.63
CA TRP A 79 5.92 13.53 -6.65
C TRP A 79 5.94 14.61 -7.76
N ASP A 80 6.77 15.61 -7.56
CA ASP A 80 7.17 16.59 -8.58
C ASP A 80 8.70 16.77 -8.61
N GLU A 81 9.21 17.60 -9.52
CA GLU A 81 10.67 17.77 -9.64
C GLU A 81 11.31 18.35 -8.36
N ASP A 82 10.56 19.09 -7.54
CA ASP A 82 11.07 19.63 -6.27
C ASP A 82 11.27 18.51 -5.24
N VAL A 83 10.36 17.54 -5.18
CA VAL A 83 10.53 16.31 -4.38
C VAL A 83 11.76 15.53 -4.87
N LEU A 84 11.89 15.28 -6.18
CA LEU A 84 13.04 14.57 -6.74
C LEU A 84 14.36 15.29 -6.45
N GLN A 85 14.39 16.62 -6.62
CA GLN A 85 15.57 17.42 -6.34
C GLN A 85 15.92 17.41 -4.86
N THR A 86 14.93 17.40 -3.96
CA THR A 86 15.17 17.29 -2.52
C THR A 86 15.90 16.00 -2.16
N TYR A 87 15.46 14.84 -2.66
CA TYR A 87 16.19 13.60 -2.43
C TYR A 87 17.62 13.62 -3.02
N ARG A 88 17.82 14.25 -4.19
CA ARG A 88 19.15 14.41 -4.80
C ARG A 88 20.06 15.30 -3.95
N ASP A 89 19.53 16.40 -3.43
CA ASP A 89 20.26 17.32 -2.56
C ASP A 89 20.67 16.64 -1.26
N VAL A 90 19.78 15.82 -0.67
CA VAL A 90 20.11 15.01 0.51
C VAL A 90 21.21 14.01 0.19
N ALA A 91 21.07 13.23 -0.88
CA ALA A 91 22.10 12.28 -1.31
C ALA A 91 23.46 12.95 -1.60
N ALA A 92 23.47 14.20 -2.07
CA ALA A 92 24.67 14.98 -2.31
C ALA A 92 25.27 15.63 -1.05
N GLY A 93 24.59 15.57 0.10
CA GLY A 93 25.00 16.21 1.36
C GLY A 93 24.68 17.71 1.43
N VAL A 94 23.82 18.20 0.55
CA VAL A 94 23.41 19.62 0.48
C VAL A 94 22.31 19.95 1.48
N LYS A 95 21.36 19.03 1.67
CA LYS A 95 20.28 19.13 2.66
C LYS A 95 20.35 17.96 3.63
N THR A 96 20.11 18.21 4.91
CA THR A 96 19.90 17.17 5.94
C THR A 96 18.43 16.77 6.02
N ALA A 97 18.12 15.70 6.75
CA ALA A 97 16.71 15.35 7.04
C ALA A 97 16.00 16.45 7.84
N ASP A 98 16.69 17.10 8.78
CA ASP A 98 16.18 18.24 9.55
C ASP A 98 15.81 19.43 8.64
N ASP A 99 16.67 19.77 7.66
CA ASP A 99 16.39 20.87 6.71
C ASP A 99 15.12 20.59 5.90
N VAL A 100 14.95 19.33 5.46
CA VAL A 100 13.76 18.91 4.71
C VAL A 100 12.52 18.91 5.60
N ASP A 101 12.63 18.42 6.84
CA ASP A 101 11.51 18.42 7.77
C ASP A 101 11.06 19.85 8.08
N GLU A 102 11.99 20.79 8.29
CA GLU A 102 11.66 22.21 8.49
C GLU A 102 10.97 22.82 7.26
N GLU A 103 11.49 22.56 6.05
CA GLU A 103 10.92 23.05 4.79
C GLU A 103 9.50 22.51 4.56
N TRP A 104 9.23 21.28 4.99
CA TRP A 104 7.92 20.64 4.89
C TRP A 104 7.05 20.83 6.13
N GLY A 105 7.48 21.66 7.09
CA GLY A 105 6.69 22.08 8.25
C GLY A 105 6.56 21.03 9.35
N GLY A 106 7.57 20.17 9.55
CA GLY A 106 7.58 19.10 10.55
C GLY A 106 6.68 17.92 10.18
N ALA A 107 6.50 17.69 8.88
CA ALA A 107 5.51 16.75 8.35
C ALA A 107 6.10 15.40 7.94
N LEU A 108 7.41 15.17 8.07
CA LEU A 108 7.99 13.88 7.73
C LEU A 108 7.48 12.79 8.67
N SER A 109 7.13 11.64 8.09
CA SER A 109 6.93 10.42 8.88
C SER A 109 8.28 9.96 9.47
N GLY A 110 8.24 9.16 10.53
CA GLY A 110 9.46 8.59 11.11
C GLY A 110 10.25 7.75 10.09
N TYR A 111 9.55 7.07 9.18
CA TYR A 111 10.19 6.35 8.08
C TYR A 111 10.89 7.31 7.09
N SER A 112 10.18 8.32 6.57
CA SER A 112 10.74 9.25 5.58
C SER A 112 11.92 10.03 6.14
N TYR A 113 11.83 10.50 7.39
CA TYR A 113 12.93 11.16 8.07
C TYR A 113 14.17 10.24 8.13
N ALA A 114 13.99 9.00 8.63
CA ALA A 114 15.07 8.03 8.74
C ALA A 114 15.64 7.58 7.38
N GLN A 115 14.82 7.57 6.33
CA GLN A 115 15.25 7.29 4.96
C GLN A 115 16.16 8.42 4.44
N LEU A 116 15.79 9.68 4.65
CA LEU A 116 16.60 10.83 4.25
C LEU A 116 17.92 10.90 5.04
N GLU A 117 17.90 10.64 6.34
CA GLU A 117 19.13 10.53 7.14
C GLU A 117 20.09 9.47 6.59
N ALA A 118 19.55 8.32 6.20
CA ALA A 118 20.33 7.23 5.64
C ALA A 118 20.89 7.54 4.25
N LEU A 119 20.27 8.45 3.51
CA LEU A 119 20.70 8.92 2.21
C LEU A 119 21.75 10.05 2.29
N PHE A 120 21.83 10.77 3.40
CA PHE A 120 22.67 11.95 3.53
C PHE A 120 24.14 11.66 3.16
N ASP A 121 24.69 12.46 2.24
CA ASP A 121 26.08 12.37 1.75
C ASP A 121 26.50 10.97 1.23
N THR A 122 25.54 10.18 0.76
CA THR A 122 25.83 8.85 0.20
C THR A 122 26.29 8.89 -1.26
N GLN A 123 26.11 10.03 -1.93
CA GLN A 123 26.42 10.26 -3.35
C GLN A 123 25.70 9.30 -4.31
N LYS A 124 24.64 8.61 -3.84
CA LYS A 124 23.81 7.70 -4.64
C LYS A 124 23.04 8.49 -5.69
N LYS A 125 22.74 7.84 -6.82
CA LYS A 125 21.86 8.45 -7.82
C LYS A 125 20.42 8.22 -7.45
N ILE A 126 19.63 9.28 -7.52
CA ILE A 126 18.21 9.24 -7.20
C ILE A 126 17.38 9.45 -8.47
N THR A 127 16.37 8.61 -8.63
CA THR A 127 15.23 8.84 -9.53
C THR A 127 13.96 8.34 -8.88
N ILE A 128 12.81 8.88 -9.30
CA ILE A 128 11.50 8.38 -8.88
C ILE A 128 10.82 7.76 -10.11
N VAL A 129 10.11 6.66 -9.91
CA VAL A 129 9.33 5.96 -10.95
C VAL A 129 7.85 5.91 -10.63
N ASP A 130 7.45 6.46 -9.49
CA ASP A 130 6.06 6.53 -9.04
C ASP A 130 5.24 7.55 -9.86
N ILE A 131 3.92 7.55 -9.69
CA ILE A 131 3.02 8.49 -10.37
C ILE A 131 3.35 9.94 -9.95
N PRO A 132 3.58 10.87 -10.90
CA PRO A 132 3.76 12.29 -10.60
C PRO A 132 2.43 12.97 -10.25
N SER A 133 2.49 14.12 -9.57
CA SER A 133 1.32 14.89 -9.09
C SER A 133 0.37 15.35 -10.20
N ASP A 134 0.86 15.50 -11.44
CA ASP A 134 0.07 15.93 -12.60
C ASP A 134 -0.65 14.77 -13.33
N TYR A 135 -0.50 13.53 -12.86
CA TYR A 135 -1.11 12.36 -13.48
C TYR A 135 -2.59 12.22 -13.08
N LEU A 136 -3.47 12.15 -14.08
CA LEU A 136 -4.93 12.23 -13.98
C LEU A 136 -5.64 11.20 -13.06
N ILE A 137 -4.94 10.21 -12.52
CA ILE A 137 -5.51 9.21 -11.61
C ILE A 137 -5.58 9.70 -10.16
N ALA A 138 -4.88 10.80 -9.84
CA ALA A 138 -4.90 11.43 -8.51
C ALA A 138 -6.22 12.15 -8.18
N GLN A 139 -7.18 12.25 -9.11
CA GLN A 139 -8.48 12.88 -8.83
C GLN A 139 -9.50 11.86 -8.29
N GLU A 140 -9.67 11.87 -6.97
CA GLU A 140 -10.60 11.00 -6.26
C GLU A 140 -12.08 11.24 -6.61
N SER A 141 -12.83 10.14 -6.60
CA SER A 141 -14.16 10.14 -6.01
C SER A 141 -14.19 9.04 -4.96
N GLU A 142 -13.98 9.39 -3.68
CA GLU A 142 -14.40 8.50 -2.61
C GLU A 142 -15.92 8.36 -2.69
N VAL A 143 -16.41 7.14 -2.90
CA VAL A 143 -17.84 6.86 -2.77
C VAL A 143 -18.12 6.77 -1.28
N GLY A 144 -18.48 7.91 -0.68
CA GLY A 144 -18.83 7.96 0.73
C GLY A 144 -19.96 6.98 1.05
N HIS A 145 -19.78 6.21 2.13
CA HIS A 145 -20.86 5.37 2.65
C HIS A 145 -21.98 6.24 3.23
N THR A 146 -23.23 5.90 2.92
CA THR A 146 -24.37 6.50 3.62
C THR A 146 -24.53 5.78 4.96
N ASP A 147 -24.39 6.50 6.08
CA ASP A 147 -24.35 5.93 7.44
C ASP A 147 -25.66 5.20 7.87
N ASN A 148 -26.71 5.24 7.05
CA ASN A 148 -28.04 4.64 7.31
C ASN A 148 -28.43 3.52 6.33
N ALA A 149 -27.50 2.99 5.52
CA ALA A 149 -27.79 1.91 4.59
C ALA A 149 -27.88 0.54 5.29
N TYR A 150 -28.70 -0.37 4.77
CA TYR A 150 -28.70 -1.78 5.21
C TYR A 150 -27.34 -2.43 4.94
N ILE A 151 -26.92 -3.38 5.77
CA ILE A 151 -25.57 -3.98 5.65
C ILE A 151 -25.27 -4.51 4.25
N ASP A 152 -26.23 -5.11 3.55
CA ASP A 152 -26.01 -5.62 2.20
C ASP A 152 -25.72 -4.51 1.18
N GLN A 153 -26.30 -3.32 1.35
CA GLN A 153 -25.97 -2.14 0.54
C GLN A 153 -24.58 -1.60 0.87
N VAL A 154 -24.22 -1.60 2.15
CA VAL A 154 -22.87 -1.25 2.62
C VAL A 154 -21.84 -2.20 2.01
N LEU A 155 -22.06 -3.53 2.07
CA LEU A 155 -21.12 -4.51 1.50
C LEU A 155 -20.92 -4.30 0.00
N ASN A 156 -21.97 -4.00 -0.77
CA ASN A 156 -21.85 -3.68 -2.19
C ASN A 156 -21.05 -2.39 -2.41
N SER A 157 -21.29 -1.35 -1.60
CA SER A 157 -20.54 -0.10 -1.68
C SER A 157 -19.06 -0.30 -1.30
N THR A 158 -18.77 -1.07 -0.24
CA THR A 158 -17.41 -1.44 0.15
C THR A 158 -16.73 -2.23 -0.96
N ARG A 159 -17.43 -3.18 -1.59
CA ARG A 159 -16.91 -3.92 -2.75
C ARG A 159 -16.47 -2.98 -3.86
N SER A 160 -17.36 -2.10 -4.33
CA SER A 160 -17.05 -1.15 -5.41
C SER A 160 -15.93 -0.20 -5.03
N ASN A 161 -15.87 0.23 -3.77
CA ASN A 161 -14.77 1.08 -3.29
C ASN A 161 -13.42 0.34 -3.35
N ILE A 162 -13.37 -0.90 -2.87
CA ILE A 162 -12.15 -1.73 -2.89
C ILE A 162 -11.74 -2.05 -4.33
N GLU A 163 -12.68 -2.34 -5.22
CA GLU A 163 -12.44 -2.54 -6.66
C GLU A 163 -11.81 -1.28 -7.28
N ASN A 164 -12.40 -0.11 -7.05
CA ASN A 164 -11.86 1.16 -7.53
C ASN A 164 -10.43 1.42 -7.01
N ILE A 165 -10.18 1.19 -5.71
CA ILE A 165 -8.84 1.34 -5.13
C ILE A 165 -7.85 0.36 -5.78
N ALA A 166 -8.26 -0.90 -6.00
CA ALA A 166 -7.42 -1.91 -6.64
C ALA A 166 -7.07 -1.53 -8.08
N ASP A 167 -8.03 -1.00 -8.83
CA ASP A 167 -7.81 -0.55 -10.21
C ASP A 167 -6.85 0.64 -10.26
N ARG A 168 -6.98 1.62 -9.35
CA ARG A 168 -6.02 2.74 -9.24
C ARG A 168 -4.60 2.26 -8.97
N HIS A 169 -4.43 1.38 -7.98
CA HIS A 169 -3.10 0.84 -7.70
C HIS A 169 -2.57 -0.01 -8.84
N ARG A 170 -3.42 -0.73 -9.59
CA ARG A 170 -2.99 -1.43 -10.79
C ARG A 170 -2.41 -0.45 -11.79
N VAL A 171 -3.09 0.67 -12.09
CA VAL A 171 -2.55 1.65 -13.03
C VAL A 171 -1.28 2.32 -12.48
N ARG A 172 -1.20 2.57 -11.18
CA ARG A 172 0.03 3.05 -10.51
C ARG A 172 1.19 2.09 -10.69
N GLU A 173 1.00 0.81 -10.43
CA GLU A 173 2.05 -0.20 -10.65
C GLU A 173 2.43 -0.33 -12.12
N GLN A 174 1.46 -0.28 -13.03
CA GLN A 174 1.71 -0.29 -14.47
C GLN A 174 2.58 0.90 -14.90
N TYR A 175 2.26 2.10 -14.39
CA TYR A 175 3.08 3.28 -14.61
C TYR A 175 4.50 3.08 -14.08
N MET A 176 4.65 2.66 -12.81
CA MET A 176 5.96 2.37 -12.21
C MET A 176 6.80 1.43 -13.06
N ILE A 177 6.23 0.30 -13.44
CA ILE A 177 6.89 -0.71 -14.29
C ILE A 177 7.37 -0.08 -15.60
N SER A 178 6.56 0.77 -16.24
CA SER A 178 6.91 1.44 -17.49
C SER A 178 8.05 2.45 -17.35
N GLN A 179 8.25 3.02 -16.15
CA GLN A 179 9.25 4.07 -15.90
C GLN A 179 10.59 3.54 -15.40
N ILE A 180 10.65 2.31 -14.88
CA ILE A 180 11.91 1.72 -14.35
C ILE A 180 13.04 1.77 -15.39
N SER A 181 12.84 1.18 -16.57
CA SER A 181 13.91 1.12 -17.57
C SER A 181 14.31 2.51 -18.11
N PRO A 182 13.37 3.37 -18.55
CA PRO A 182 13.72 4.70 -19.04
C PRO A 182 14.51 5.55 -18.02
N LYS A 183 14.08 5.54 -16.75
CA LYS A 183 14.73 6.35 -15.69
C LYS A 183 16.12 5.84 -15.33
N ILE A 184 16.32 4.52 -15.25
CA ILE A 184 17.66 3.97 -15.05
C ILE A 184 18.59 4.35 -16.21
N ARG A 185 18.10 4.30 -17.46
CA ARG A 185 18.89 4.67 -18.63
C ARG A 185 19.26 6.15 -18.68
N GLU A 186 18.34 7.01 -18.29
CA GLU A 186 18.61 8.44 -18.16
C GLU A 186 19.81 8.67 -17.23
N LEU A 187 19.85 7.99 -16.09
CA LEU A 187 20.98 8.05 -15.16
C LEU A 187 22.27 7.48 -15.78
N LEU A 188 22.21 6.32 -16.46
CA LEU A 188 23.38 5.72 -17.13
C LEU A 188 23.94 6.60 -18.26
N ALA A 189 23.08 7.35 -18.96
CA ALA A 189 23.49 8.24 -20.03
C ALA A 189 24.23 9.48 -19.51
N ASN A 190 23.84 9.95 -18.31
CA ASN A 190 24.35 11.15 -17.69
C ASN A 190 25.50 10.91 -16.70
N ASP A 191 25.72 9.66 -16.26
CA ASP A 191 26.78 9.30 -15.34
C ASP A 191 27.78 8.30 -15.94
N GLN A 192 28.98 8.80 -16.26
CA GLN A 192 30.04 7.99 -16.85
C GLN A 192 30.59 6.92 -15.89
N GLN A 193 30.50 7.12 -14.57
CA GLN A 193 30.94 6.13 -13.59
C GLN A 193 29.99 4.94 -13.55
N LEU A 194 28.68 5.17 -13.61
CA LEU A 194 27.70 4.07 -13.68
C LEU A 194 27.85 3.27 -14.99
N LYS A 195 28.09 3.96 -16.10
CA LYS A 195 28.19 3.35 -17.43
C LYS A 195 29.34 2.35 -17.59
N VAL A 196 30.43 2.54 -16.84
CA VAL A 196 31.62 1.67 -16.93
C VAL A 196 31.61 0.51 -15.93
N LYS A 197 30.61 0.44 -15.05
CA LYS A 197 30.48 -0.68 -14.11
C LYS A 197 30.09 -1.95 -14.85
N GLU A 198 30.48 -3.09 -14.29
CA GLU A 198 29.98 -4.39 -14.77
C GLU A 198 28.54 -4.60 -14.30
N ASP A 199 28.29 -4.34 -13.02
CA ASP A 199 26.98 -4.39 -12.38
C ASP A 199 26.60 -3.01 -11.81
N VAL A 200 25.36 -2.61 -11.99
CA VAL A 200 24.73 -1.46 -11.32
C VAL A 200 23.63 -1.98 -10.41
N ASN A 201 23.79 -1.72 -9.11
CA ASN A 201 22.83 -2.14 -8.09
C ASN A 201 21.78 -1.05 -7.90
N VAL A 202 20.50 -1.41 -8.01
CA VAL A 202 19.36 -0.50 -7.87
C VAL A 202 18.54 -0.94 -6.67
N LEU A 203 18.44 -0.09 -5.66
CA LEU A 203 17.55 -0.29 -4.51
C LEU A 203 16.22 0.43 -4.78
N MET A 204 15.13 -0.32 -4.77
CA MET A 204 13.78 0.23 -4.90
C MET A 204 13.00 -0.04 -3.61
N THR A 205 12.53 1.01 -2.93
CA THR A 205 11.69 0.87 -1.74
C THR A 205 10.23 1.02 -2.15
N LEU A 206 9.37 0.14 -1.67
CA LEU A 206 7.94 0.15 -1.97
C LEU A 206 7.14 -0.32 -0.76
N GLY A 207 5.93 0.20 -0.60
CA GLY A 207 4.96 -0.34 0.33
C GLY A 207 4.72 -1.81 0.00
N GLY A 208 4.57 -2.65 1.02
CA GLY A 208 4.40 -4.10 0.83
C GLY A 208 3.21 -4.47 -0.05
N PHE A 209 2.28 -3.54 -0.23
CA PHE A 209 1.21 -3.58 -1.21
C PHE A 209 1.71 -3.82 -2.66
N HIS A 210 2.81 -3.17 -3.06
CA HIS A 210 3.28 -3.07 -4.44
C HIS A 210 4.13 -4.24 -4.97
N THR A 211 3.87 -5.43 -4.44
CA THR A 211 4.60 -6.65 -4.85
C THR A 211 4.40 -7.04 -6.33
N GLY A 212 3.38 -6.51 -7.01
CA GLY A 212 3.15 -6.73 -8.44
C GLY A 212 4.28 -6.17 -9.32
N VAL A 213 4.88 -5.04 -8.92
CA VAL A 213 6.04 -4.45 -9.62
C VAL A 213 7.22 -5.43 -9.67
N TYR A 214 7.58 -6.02 -8.53
CA TYR A 214 8.63 -7.04 -8.46
C TYR A 214 8.33 -8.23 -9.38
N HIS A 215 7.09 -8.72 -9.35
CA HIS A 215 6.70 -9.86 -10.17
C HIS A 215 6.80 -9.56 -11.67
N ALA A 216 6.42 -8.37 -12.10
CA ALA A 216 6.56 -7.92 -13.47
C ALA A 216 8.04 -7.80 -13.87
N VAL A 217 8.86 -7.10 -13.08
CA VAL A 217 10.29 -6.91 -13.33
C VAL A 217 11.04 -8.25 -13.42
N LYS A 218 10.76 -9.17 -12.50
CA LYS A 218 11.33 -10.52 -12.52
C LYS A 218 10.92 -11.31 -13.77
N LYS A 219 9.64 -11.24 -14.15
CA LYS A 219 9.12 -11.92 -15.35
C LYS A 219 9.75 -11.38 -16.63
N SER A 220 10.11 -10.10 -16.65
CA SER A 220 10.77 -9.46 -17.78
C SER A 220 12.29 -9.70 -17.84
N GLY A 221 12.83 -10.52 -16.93
CA GLY A 221 14.20 -11.06 -17.06
C GLY A 221 15.29 -10.27 -16.33
N TYR A 222 14.95 -9.24 -15.55
CA TYR A 222 15.92 -8.57 -14.68
C TYR A 222 16.41 -9.50 -13.57
N GLU A 223 17.70 -9.41 -13.27
CA GLU A 223 18.24 -9.95 -12.03
C GLU A 223 17.62 -9.16 -10.87
N SER A 224 16.77 -9.82 -10.09
CA SER A 224 15.99 -9.16 -9.05
C SER A 224 15.73 -10.03 -7.84
N ASP A 225 15.87 -9.41 -6.68
CA ASP A 225 15.58 -10.00 -5.38
C ASP A 225 14.59 -9.11 -4.60
N ARG A 226 14.03 -9.66 -3.53
CA ARG A 226 13.10 -8.93 -2.67
C ARG A 226 13.33 -9.28 -1.21
N THR A 227 13.18 -8.27 -0.37
CA THR A 227 13.16 -8.40 1.08
C THR A 227 11.95 -7.66 1.64
N PHE A 228 11.49 -8.08 2.81
CA PHE A 228 10.42 -7.40 3.55
C PHE A 228 10.98 -6.93 4.88
N ASP A 229 10.73 -5.69 5.29
CA ASP A 229 11.22 -5.15 6.57
C ASP A 229 10.74 -5.98 7.75
N ASN A 230 9.45 -6.34 7.71
CA ASN A 230 8.80 -7.21 8.67
C ASN A 230 8.27 -8.46 7.94
N SER A 231 8.73 -9.65 8.34
CA SER A 231 8.29 -10.92 7.77
C SER A 231 7.84 -11.90 8.87
N PRO A 232 6.64 -12.50 8.78
CA PRO A 232 5.62 -12.27 7.74
C PRO A 232 4.95 -10.90 7.87
N MET A 233 4.64 -10.26 6.74
CA MET A 233 3.86 -9.03 6.71
C MET A 233 2.38 -9.34 6.94
N ILE A 234 1.74 -8.64 7.88
CA ILE A 234 0.34 -8.80 8.23
C ILE A 234 -0.43 -7.60 7.65
N TYR A 235 -1.28 -7.84 6.67
CA TYR A 235 -2.14 -6.82 6.08
C TYR A 235 -3.42 -6.66 6.89
N ASP A 236 -3.92 -5.44 7.06
CA ASP A 236 -5.30 -5.24 7.51
C ASP A 236 -6.31 -5.84 6.52
N PHE A 237 -7.58 -5.95 6.89
CA PHE A 237 -8.57 -6.54 5.99
C PHE A 237 -8.77 -5.69 4.73
N LYS A 238 -8.71 -4.36 4.84
CA LYS A 238 -8.80 -3.46 3.68
C LYS A 238 -7.71 -3.78 2.66
N SER A 239 -6.44 -3.75 3.06
CA SER A 239 -5.30 -4.05 2.20
C SER A 239 -5.34 -5.49 1.68
N GLU A 240 -5.76 -6.47 2.50
CA GLU A 240 -5.99 -7.84 2.03
C GLU A 240 -7.05 -7.86 0.91
N GLY A 241 -8.16 -7.15 1.09
CA GLY A 241 -9.24 -7.03 0.11
C GLY A 241 -8.75 -6.44 -1.22
N VAL A 242 -8.08 -5.29 -1.16
CA VAL A 242 -7.55 -4.63 -2.37
C VAL A 242 -6.51 -5.52 -3.07
N ARG A 243 -5.57 -6.14 -2.32
CA ARG A 243 -4.59 -7.07 -2.90
C ARG A 243 -5.24 -8.25 -3.60
N LYS A 244 -6.31 -8.82 -3.03
CA LYS A 244 -7.05 -9.91 -3.70
C LYS A 244 -7.62 -9.48 -5.03
N PHE A 245 -8.20 -8.29 -5.13
CA PHE A 245 -8.66 -7.76 -6.42
C PHE A 245 -7.53 -7.48 -7.41
N ILE A 246 -6.35 -7.09 -6.95
CA ILE A 246 -5.18 -6.89 -7.84
C ILE A 246 -4.70 -8.23 -8.42
N PHE A 247 -4.58 -9.27 -7.61
CA PHE A 247 -3.98 -10.54 -8.03
C PHE A 247 -4.97 -11.60 -8.53
N ASP A 248 -6.24 -11.48 -8.19
CA ASP A 248 -7.23 -12.54 -8.36
C ASP A 248 -8.60 -11.97 -8.73
N ARG A 249 -8.67 -11.39 -9.94
CA ARG A 249 -9.87 -10.74 -10.49
C ARG A 249 -11.07 -11.69 -10.59
N GLU A 250 -10.80 -12.98 -10.79
CA GLU A 250 -11.83 -14.02 -10.92
C GLU A 250 -12.41 -14.43 -9.57
N ASN A 251 -11.61 -14.49 -8.51
CA ASN A 251 -12.12 -14.77 -7.17
C ASN A 251 -12.58 -13.49 -6.48
N LYS A 252 -13.87 -13.22 -6.63
CA LYS A 252 -14.57 -12.14 -5.92
C LYS A 252 -14.23 -12.18 -4.43
N VAL A 253 -13.82 -11.04 -3.88
CA VAL A 253 -13.67 -10.87 -2.43
C VAL A 253 -14.98 -11.28 -1.74
N GLY A 254 -14.95 -12.30 -0.89
CA GLY A 254 -16.15 -12.83 -0.25
C GLY A 254 -16.77 -11.84 0.75
N ASP A 255 -18.08 -11.91 0.95
CA ASP A 255 -18.83 -10.98 1.79
C ASP A 255 -18.33 -10.91 3.23
N LEU A 256 -17.78 -12.01 3.77
CA LEU A 256 -17.17 -11.99 5.10
C LEU A 256 -15.94 -11.06 5.16
N LEU A 257 -15.11 -11.03 4.12
CA LEU A 257 -13.97 -10.13 4.09
C LEU A 257 -14.45 -8.68 3.96
N LEU A 258 -15.42 -8.40 3.09
CA LEU A 258 -16.02 -7.05 2.99
C LEU A 258 -16.64 -6.58 4.30
N ALA A 259 -17.34 -7.47 5.00
CA ALA A 259 -17.95 -7.18 6.30
C ALA A 259 -16.88 -6.82 7.34
N ARG A 260 -15.72 -7.49 7.31
CA ARG A 260 -14.59 -7.18 8.19
C ARG A 260 -13.89 -5.88 7.82
N ILE A 261 -13.78 -5.56 6.53
CA ILE A 261 -13.29 -4.24 6.07
C ILE A 261 -14.19 -3.14 6.64
N TYR A 262 -15.51 -3.30 6.52
CA TYR A 262 -16.45 -2.34 7.09
C TYR A 262 -16.34 -2.23 8.62
N CYS A 263 -16.12 -3.35 9.33
CA CYS A 263 -15.83 -3.30 10.76
C CYS A 263 -14.57 -2.47 11.06
N GLU A 264 -13.50 -2.57 10.27
CA GLU A 264 -12.29 -1.76 10.45
C GLU A 264 -12.59 -0.27 10.25
N GLU A 265 -13.34 0.09 9.20
CA GLU A 265 -13.72 1.47 8.91
C GLU A 265 -14.61 2.08 10.01
N VAL A 266 -15.56 1.29 10.55
CA VAL A 266 -16.40 1.72 11.67
C VAL A 266 -15.60 1.82 12.96
N PHE A 267 -14.69 0.87 13.21
CA PHE A 267 -13.83 0.87 14.38
C PHE A 267 -12.91 2.10 14.43
N ASP A 268 -12.40 2.54 13.29
CA ASP A 268 -11.58 3.75 13.23
C ASP A 268 -12.36 5.01 13.65
N LYS A 269 -13.69 5.01 13.53
CA LYS A 269 -14.56 6.10 14.01
C LYS A 269 -14.75 6.11 15.54
N LEU A 270 -14.28 5.09 16.28
CA LEU A 270 -14.35 5.05 17.76
C LEU A 270 -13.32 5.95 18.44
N TYR A 271 -12.28 6.34 17.72
CA TYR A 271 -11.21 7.18 18.22
C TYR A 271 -11.47 8.64 17.81
N ASP A 272 -11.09 9.59 18.67
CA ASP A 272 -11.00 10.99 18.24
C ASP A 272 -9.87 11.18 17.22
N ARG A 273 -9.82 12.33 16.56
CA ARG A 273 -8.85 12.57 15.46
C ARG A 273 -7.39 12.46 15.89
N GLU A 274 -7.07 12.86 17.11
CA GLU A 274 -5.70 12.86 17.64
C GLU A 274 -5.24 11.42 17.87
N MET A 275 -6.07 10.64 18.57
CA MET A 275 -5.82 9.22 18.83
C MET A 275 -5.90 8.37 17.55
N GLN A 276 -6.75 8.73 16.58
CA GLN A 276 -6.73 8.10 15.25
C GLN A 276 -5.38 8.25 14.58
N SER A 277 -4.72 9.40 14.70
CA SER A 277 -3.45 9.66 14.02
C SER A 277 -2.30 8.84 14.59
N GLU A 278 -2.26 8.66 15.91
CA GLU A 278 -1.26 7.84 16.59
C GLU A 278 -1.50 6.34 16.35
N ILE A 279 -2.75 5.88 16.48
CA ILE A 279 -3.08 4.46 16.36
C ILE A 279 -3.01 3.99 14.91
N ARG A 280 -3.42 4.81 13.92
CA ARG A 280 -3.38 4.42 12.49
C ARG A 280 -1.96 4.19 11.98
N ARG A 281 -0.96 4.86 12.56
CA ARG A 281 0.46 4.71 12.20
C ARG A 281 1.12 3.50 12.86
N ASN A 282 0.34 2.65 13.51
CA ASN A 282 0.84 1.52 14.26
C ASN A 282 0.39 0.21 13.64
N SER A 283 1.24 -0.46 12.87
CA SER A 283 1.02 -1.84 12.38
C SER A 283 0.44 -2.83 13.41
N LYS A 284 0.64 -2.63 14.73
CA LYS A 284 0.00 -3.45 15.78
C LYS A 284 -1.53 -3.29 15.82
N ILE A 285 -2.09 -2.14 15.45
CA ILE A 285 -3.55 -1.99 15.38
C ILE A 285 -4.15 -2.88 14.30
N ALA A 286 -3.47 -3.05 13.16
CA ALA A 286 -3.90 -3.96 12.12
C ALA A 286 -3.94 -5.41 12.66
N MET A 287 -2.93 -5.82 13.42
CA MET A 287 -2.92 -7.14 14.08
C MET A 287 -4.06 -7.30 15.09
N PHE A 288 -4.32 -6.27 15.89
CA PHE A 288 -5.43 -6.24 16.84
C PHE A 288 -6.79 -6.36 16.13
N LYS A 289 -7.06 -5.50 15.14
CA LYS A 289 -8.27 -5.54 14.30
C LYS A 289 -8.48 -6.91 13.68
N ARG A 290 -7.41 -7.53 13.13
CA ARG A 290 -7.47 -8.89 12.60
C ARG A 290 -7.87 -9.91 13.66
N LYS A 291 -7.22 -9.90 14.82
CA LYS A 291 -7.54 -10.84 15.92
C LYS A 291 -9.01 -10.67 16.32
N VAL A 292 -9.47 -9.45 16.54
CA VAL A 292 -10.83 -9.13 16.98
C VAL A 292 -11.87 -9.49 15.91
N PHE A 293 -11.79 -8.96 14.71
CA PHE A 293 -12.84 -9.17 13.69
C PHE A 293 -12.82 -10.58 13.10
N SER A 294 -11.74 -11.34 13.30
CA SER A 294 -11.73 -12.78 12.99
C SER A 294 -12.66 -13.61 13.87
N MET A 295 -13.02 -13.13 15.07
CA MET A 295 -13.94 -13.81 15.99
C MET A 295 -15.40 -13.72 15.59
N PHE A 296 -15.73 -12.82 14.66
CA PHE A 296 -17.08 -12.64 14.15
C PHE A 296 -17.26 -13.35 12.81
N ASN A 297 -18.38 -14.05 12.68
CA ASN A 297 -18.86 -14.57 11.41
C ASN A 297 -19.76 -13.54 10.70
N LEU A 298 -20.15 -13.84 9.45
CA LEU A 298 -20.90 -12.91 8.61
C LEU A 298 -22.26 -12.56 9.21
N GLU A 299 -23.00 -13.55 9.72
CA GLU A 299 -24.33 -13.35 10.29
C GLU A 299 -24.27 -12.50 11.57
N GLU A 300 -23.25 -12.70 12.41
CA GLU A 300 -23.01 -11.84 13.57
C GLU A 300 -22.79 -10.38 13.15
N ILE A 301 -21.94 -10.13 12.15
CA ILE A 301 -21.68 -8.77 11.65
C ILE A 301 -22.95 -8.14 11.07
N LYS A 302 -23.73 -8.90 10.29
CA LYS A 302 -25.02 -8.43 9.78
C LYS A 302 -25.98 -8.04 10.90
N ASN A 303 -26.05 -8.85 11.96
CA ASN A 303 -26.92 -8.55 13.11
C ASN A 303 -26.47 -7.30 13.86
N ILE A 304 -25.16 -7.08 14.03
CA ILE A 304 -24.61 -5.86 14.65
C ILE A 304 -25.09 -4.61 13.91
N PHE A 305 -25.04 -4.61 12.57
CA PHE A 305 -25.29 -3.40 11.79
C PHE A 305 -26.72 -3.22 11.26
N ASN A 306 -27.54 -4.27 11.24
CA ASN A 306 -28.94 -4.17 10.77
C ASN A 306 -29.95 -3.74 11.84
N GLN A 307 -29.55 -3.63 13.11
CA GLN A 307 -30.49 -3.39 14.22
C GLN A 307 -30.05 -2.22 15.11
N GLY A 308 -31.03 -1.53 15.70
CA GLY A 308 -30.83 -0.70 16.90
C GLY A 308 -31.01 0.80 16.71
N ASN A 309 -31.09 1.50 17.85
CA ASN A 309 -31.11 2.97 17.95
C ASN A 309 -29.71 3.57 18.12
N LEU A 310 -28.69 2.71 18.22
CA LEU A 310 -27.28 3.09 18.41
C LEU A 310 -26.61 3.34 17.06
N THR A 311 -25.60 4.21 17.05
CA THR A 311 -24.77 4.46 15.89
C THR A 311 -23.93 3.21 15.52
N PRO A 312 -23.45 3.08 14.27
CA PRO A 312 -22.59 1.94 13.90
C PRO A 312 -21.37 1.74 14.82
N PRO A 313 -20.61 2.77 15.22
CA PRO A 313 -19.49 2.61 16.15
C PRO A 313 -19.93 2.05 17.51
N GLU A 314 -21.00 2.60 18.11
CA GLU A 314 -21.52 2.12 19.40
C GLU A 314 -21.95 0.64 19.34
N ARG A 315 -22.61 0.23 18.24
CA ARG A 315 -23.02 -1.17 18.04
C ARG A 315 -21.82 -2.11 17.93
N LEU A 316 -20.77 -1.69 17.23
CA LEU A 316 -19.54 -2.46 17.13
C LEU A 316 -18.83 -2.57 18.48
N ALA A 317 -18.74 -1.47 19.23
CA ALA A 317 -18.15 -1.45 20.57
C ALA A 317 -18.88 -2.39 21.53
N ASP A 318 -20.22 -2.35 21.57
CA ASP A 318 -21.03 -3.26 22.40
C ASP A 318 -20.79 -4.72 22.03
N ALA A 319 -20.73 -5.04 20.72
CA ALA A 319 -20.45 -6.39 20.25
C ALA A 319 -19.05 -6.89 20.63
N MET A 320 -18.06 -6.00 20.60
CA MET A 320 -16.69 -6.28 21.05
C MET A 320 -16.64 -6.57 22.54
N ILE A 321 -17.31 -5.76 23.37
CA ILE A 321 -17.40 -5.97 24.83
C ILE A 321 -18.04 -7.33 25.15
N ASN A 322 -19.09 -7.71 24.42
CA ASN A 322 -19.73 -9.02 24.58
C ASN A 322 -18.81 -10.21 24.22
N LYS A 323 -17.78 -9.99 23.41
CA LYS A 323 -16.71 -10.97 23.11
C LYS A 323 -15.52 -10.87 24.07
N GLY A 324 -15.59 -10.02 25.11
CA GLY A 324 -14.50 -9.82 26.07
C GLY A 324 -13.37 -8.94 25.55
N VAL A 325 -13.65 -8.10 24.54
CA VAL A 325 -12.65 -7.21 23.95
C VAL A 325 -12.83 -5.79 24.49
N VAL A 326 -11.72 -5.21 24.94
CA VAL A 326 -11.63 -3.79 25.30
C VAL A 326 -11.01 -3.03 24.13
N ILE A 327 -11.48 -1.81 23.87
CA ILE A 327 -10.93 -0.93 22.85
C ILE A 327 -9.63 -0.33 23.40
N PRO A 328 -8.46 -0.54 22.76
CA PRO A 328 -7.19 -0.02 23.24
C PRO A 328 -7.04 1.47 22.94
N HIS A 329 -6.50 2.24 23.88
CA HIS A 329 -6.21 3.67 23.75
C HIS A 329 -4.72 3.98 23.63
N SER A 330 -3.86 2.96 23.62
CA SER A 330 -2.42 3.10 23.44
C SER A 330 -1.77 1.85 22.85
N GLU A 331 -0.55 1.97 22.34
CA GLU A 331 0.24 0.83 21.89
C GLU A 331 0.49 -0.20 23.00
N GLN A 332 0.76 0.27 24.23
CA GLN A 332 0.96 -0.61 25.37
C GLN A 332 -0.30 -1.43 25.67
N GLU A 333 -1.47 -0.82 25.61
CA GLU A 333 -2.73 -1.55 25.78
C GLU A 333 -2.96 -2.58 24.68
N ILE A 334 -2.57 -2.28 23.43
CA ILE A 334 -2.60 -3.27 22.34
C ILE A 334 -1.72 -4.47 22.71
N ASP A 335 -0.48 -4.25 23.16
CA ASP A 335 0.43 -5.34 23.54
C ASP A 335 -0.14 -6.20 24.67
N GLU A 336 -0.73 -5.57 25.70
CA GLU A 336 -1.35 -6.26 26.84
C GLU A 336 -2.56 -7.11 26.41
N LEU A 337 -3.42 -6.58 25.53
CA LEU A 337 -4.58 -7.29 25.00
C LEU A 337 -4.19 -8.41 24.02
N MET A 338 -3.11 -8.21 23.27
CA MET A 338 -2.62 -9.21 22.33
C MET A 338 -1.97 -10.40 23.04
N ALA A 339 -1.38 -10.19 24.23
CA ALA A 339 -0.76 -11.23 25.06
C ALA A 339 -1.73 -12.20 25.76
N LYS A 340 -3.04 -11.88 25.82
CA LYS A 340 -4.06 -12.67 26.51
C LYS A 340 -5.12 -13.22 25.53
N PRO A 341 -5.79 -14.34 25.86
CA PRO A 341 -7.01 -14.72 25.15
C PRO A 341 -8.13 -13.71 25.47
N PHE A 342 -9.00 -13.46 24.50
CA PHE A 342 -10.23 -12.68 24.75
C PHE A 342 -11.26 -13.61 25.41
N VAL A 343 -11.70 -13.27 26.62
CA VAL A 343 -12.65 -14.07 27.41
C VAL A 343 -13.91 -13.23 27.66
N PRO A 344 -15.10 -13.70 27.26
CA PRO A 344 -16.35 -13.00 27.50
C PRO A 344 -16.57 -12.67 28.99
N PRO A 345 -17.16 -11.51 29.35
CA PRO A 345 -17.34 -11.10 30.75
C PRO A 345 -18.19 -12.08 31.58
N ASN A 346 -19.10 -12.81 30.94
CA ASN A 346 -19.97 -13.81 31.55
C ASN A 346 -19.28 -15.17 31.80
N GLU A 347 -18.11 -15.40 31.22
CA GLU A 347 -17.30 -16.61 31.45
C GLU A 347 -16.17 -16.37 32.45
N ALA A 348 -15.72 -15.11 32.61
CA ALA A 348 -14.65 -14.72 33.53
C ALA A 348 -15.01 -14.87 35.03
N SER A 349 -16.30 -14.99 35.38
CA SER A 349 -16.76 -15.19 36.76
C SER A 349 -16.93 -16.66 37.18
N ALA A 350 -16.53 -17.60 36.32
CA ALA A 350 -16.67 -19.05 36.56
C ALA A 350 -15.36 -19.74 37.00
N GLU A 351 -14.26 -18.99 37.12
CA GLU A 351 -12.99 -19.40 37.75
C GLU A 351 -12.85 -18.74 39.13
#